data_AF-A0A2C5ZXY2-F1
#
_entry.id   AF-A0A2C5ZXY2-F1
#
_cell.length_a   1.000
_cell.length_b   1.000
_cell.length_c   1.000
_cell.angle_alpha   90.00
_cell.angle_beta   90.00
_cell.angle_gamma   90.00
#
_symmetry.space_group_name_H-M   'P 1'
#
loop_
_entity.id
_entity.type
_entity.pdbx_description
1 polymer ?
#
loop_
_entity_poly.entity_id
_entity_poly.type
_entity_poly.pdbx_seq_one_letter_code
_entity_poly.pdbx_strand_id
1 'polypeptide(L)'
;MPLHLLGKKSWNVYNADNIARVRRDEARAKAAEEAEEQRMQEADAERRLAILRGEIPPPLEDVRDEEVAADDEHTADNQRTAGPRSDKPGAARRKRKRHGEDDTDFELRLARERNDELAQTCKELRRPASSAPIVDRAGHISLFGDERSRSHAEKNEEAEKDKEKKRREYEDQYTMRFSNAAGRSGLSSPWYSQLDMAAAAAEAPSKNVWGDEDPRRRQREAQRLAAARRTRG
;
A
#
# COMPACT_ATOMS: atom_id res chain seq x y z
N MET A 1 -38.98 -31.53 16.15
CA MET A 1 -37.59 -31.30 15.70
C MET A 1 -37.64 -30.43 14.45
N PRO A 2 -37.12 -29.18 14.46
CA PRO A 2 -37.12 -28.33 13.28
C PRO A 2 -36.21 -28.92 12.19
N LEU A 3 -36.73 -29.07 10.97
CA LEU A 3 -35.99 -29.57 9.81
C LEU A 3 -35.10 -28.46 9.23
N HIS A 4 -33.81 -28.73 9.07
CA HIS A 4 -32.86 -27.77 8.51
C HIS A 4 -33.01 -27.68 6.98
N LEU A 5 -33.85 -26.75 6.52
CA LEU A 5 -34.21 -26.58 5.10
C LEU A 5 -33.12 -25.90 4.26
N LEU A 6 -32.11 -25.31 4.89
CA LEU A 6 -31.08 -24.52 4.21
C LEU A 6 -30.20 -25.38 3.29
N GLY A 7 -29.93 -26.63 3.67
CA GLY A 7 -29.10 -27.57 2.90
C GLY A 7 -29.67 -27.93 1.53
N LYS A 8 -31.00 -27.80 1.33
CA LYS A 8 -31.68 -28.16 0.08
C LYS A 8 -31.83 -27.00 -0.91
N LYS A 9 -31.36 -25.80 -0.54
CA LYS A 9 -31.50 -24.61 -1.39
C LYS A 9 -30.26 -24.46 -2.26
N SER A 10 -30.48 -24.24 -3.56
CA SER A 10 -29.42 -24.09 -4.56
C SER A 10 -28.54 -22.85 -4.36
N TRP A 11 -29.00 -21.85 -3.61
CA TRP A 11 -28.20 -20.66 -3.28
C TRP A 11 -27.39 -20.83 -1.99
N ASN A 12 -27.55 -21.94 -1.26
CA ASN A 12 -26.81 -22.13 -0.02
C ASN A 12 -25.32 -22.27 -0.32
N VAL A 13 -24.53 -21.32 0.15
CA VAL A 13 -23.08 -21.26 -0.04
C VAL A 13 -22.38 -22.51 0.48
N TYR A 14 -22.92 -23.15 1.52
CA TYR A 14 -22.35 -24.37 2.11
C TYR A 14 -22.67 -25.65 1.33
N ASN A 15 -23.45 -25.59 0.25
CA ASN A 15 -23.65 -26.76 -0.59
C ASN A 15 -22.35 -27.10 -1.33
N ALA A 16 -21.99 -28.40 -1.36
CA ALA A 16 -20.76 -28.88 -1.97
C ALA A 16 -20.62 -28.45 -3.44
N ASP A 17 -21.73 -28.43 -4.18
CA ASP A 17 -21.75 -28.01 -5.59
C ASP A 17 -21.40 -26.53 -5.77
N ASN A 18 -21.87 -25.67 -4.86
CA ASN A 18 -21.57 -24.24 -4.89
C ASN A 18 -20.12 -23.97 -4.48
N ILE A 19 -19.63 -24.67 -3.46
CA ILE A 19 -18.22 -24.60 -3.05
C ILE A 19 -17.31 -25.05 -4.20
N ALA A 20 -17.66 -26.12 -4.92
CA ALA A 20 -16.90 -26.61 -6.06
C ALA A 20 -16.89 -25.61 -7.23
N ARG A 21 -18.02 -24.94 -7.49
CA ARG A 21 -18.10 -23.88 -8.49
C ARG A 21 -17.19 -22.70 -8.14
N VAL A 22 -17.28 -22.19 -6.90
CA VAL A 22 -16.43 -21.10 -6.41
C VAL A 22 -14.95 -21.48 -6.52
N ARG A 23 -14.57 -22.69 -6.08
CA ARG A 23 -13.18 -23.17 -6.22
C ARG A 23 -12.70 -23.24 -7.66
N ARG A 24 -13.57 -23.61 -8.61
CA ARG A 24 -13.22 -23.64 -10.03
C ARG A 24 -12.99 -22.24 -10.58
N ASP A 25 -13.84 -21.29 -10.17
CA ASP A 25 -13.73 -19.90 -10.58
C ASP A 25 -12.49 -19.24 -9.95
N GLU A 26 -12.22 -19.50 -8.66
CA GLU A 26 -11.00 -19.09 -7.95
C GLU A 26 -9.75 -19.71 -8.58
N ALA A 27 -9.76 -21.01 -8.90
CA ALA A 27 -8.64 -21.67 -9.55
C ALA A 27 -8.39 -21.12 -10.97
N ARG A 28 -9.44 -20.73 -11.69
CA ARG A 28 -9.31 -20.10 -13.01
C ARG A 28 -8.73 -18.69 -12.90
N ALA A 29 -9.17 -17.91 -11.92
CA ALA A 29 -8.61 -16.58 -11.65
C ALA A 29 -7.14 -16.69 -11.27
N LYS A 30 -6.81 -17.58 -10.32
CA LYS A 30 -5.43 -17.82 -9.89
C LYS A 30 -4.53 -18.33 -11.03
N ALA A 31 -5.04 -19.20 -11.90
CA ALA A 31 -4.27 -19.68 -13.05
C ALA A 31 -3.97 -18.58 -14.09
N ALA A 32 -4.84 -17.57 -14.21
CA ALA A 32 -4.58 -16.42 -15.07
C ALA A 32 -3.48 -15.53 -14.46
N GLU A 33 -3.58 -15.21 -13.16
CA GLU A 33 -2.58 -14.45 -12.41
C GLU A 33 -1.20 -15.15 -12.44
N GLU A 34 -1.16 -16.47 -12.20
CA GLU A 34 0.08 -17.25 -12.26
C GLU A 34 0.74 -17.24 -13.66
N ALA A 35 -0.05 -17.20 -14.73
CA ALA A 35 0.49 -17.13 -16.09
C ALA A 35 1.10 -15.75 -16.39
N GLU A 36 0.52 -14.68 -15.86
CA GLU A 36 1.06 -13.32 -15.95
C GLU A 36 2.35 -13.19 -15.12
N GLU A 37 2.35 -13.70 -13.89
CA GLU A 37 3.56 -13.76 -13.06
C GLU A 37 4.69 -14.56 -13.71
N GLN A 38 4.38 -15.69 -14.34
CA GLN A 38 5.36 -16.48 -15.08
C GLN A 38 5.95 -15.69 -16.24
N ARG A 39 5.14 -14.94 -17.00
CA ARG A 39 5.64 -14.08 -18.09
C ARG A 39 6.58 -13.00 -17.57
N MET A 40 6.24 -12.35 -16.45
CA MET A 40 7.13 -11.37 -15.83
C MET A 40 8.45 -12.00 -15.36
N GLN A 41 8.38 -13.18 -14.75
CA GLN A 41 9.56 -13.93 -14.30
C GLN A 41 10.44 -14.39 -15.47
N GLU A 42 9.84 -14.83 -16.57
CA GLU A 42 10.53 -15.21 -17.79
C GLU A 42 11.25 -14.01 -18.41
N ALA A 43 10.59 -12.87 -18.56
CA ALA A 43 11.22 -11.64 -19.05
C ALA A 43 12.41 -11.22 -18.16
N ASP A 44 12.25 -11.30 -16.84
CA ASP A 44 13.32 -11.05 -15.88
C ASP A 44 14.47 -12.07 -15.99
N ALA A 45 14.14 -13.35 -16.19
CA ALA A 45 15.12 -14.42 -16.36
C ALA A 45 15.89 -14.28 -17.67
N GLU A 46 15.21 -13.99 -18.78
CA GLU A 46 15.81 -13.69 -20.08
C GLU A 46 16.75 -12.50 -19.99
N ARG A 47 16.34 -11.45 -19.28
CA ARG A 47 17.19 -10.29 -19.01
C ARG A 47 18.45 -10.67 -18.22
N ARG A 48 18.31 -11.51 -17.18
CA ARG A 48 19.47 -12.04 -16.42
C ARG A 48 20.38 -12.88 -17.31
N LEU A 49 19.82 -13.71 -18.19
CA LEU A 49 20.57 -14.52 -19.14
C LEU A 49 21.30 -13.66 -20.19
N ALA A 50 20.69 -12.58 -20.69
CA ALA A 50 21.30 -11.65 -21.64
C ALA A 50 22.53 -10.96 -21.04
N ILE A 51 22.42 -10.50 -19.78
CA ILE A 51 23.56 -9.94 -19.04
C ILE A 51 24.69 -10.96 -18.91
N LEU A 52 24.36 -12.22 -18.59
CA LEU A 52 25.35 -13.30 -18.50
C LEU A 52 25.97 -13.66 -19.86
N ARG A 53 25.22 -13.52 -20.95
CA ARG A 53 25.70 -13.70 -22.33
C ARG A 53 26.50 -12.50 -22.87
N GLY A 54 26.51 -11.37 -22.16
CA GLY A 54 27.17 -10.14 -22.62
C GLY A 54 26.41 -9.41 -23.73
N GLU A 55 25.13 -9.74 -23.94
CA GLU A 55 24.22 -9.03 -24.85
C GLU A 55 23.56 -7.84 -24.12
N ILE A 56 23.19 -6.80 -24.87
CA ILE A 56 22.50 -5.63 -24.32
C ILE A 56 21.10 -6.08 -23.90
N PRO A 57 20.73 -6.00 -22.61
CA PRO A 57 19.42 -6.44 -22.15
C PRO A 57 18.30 -5.60 -22.78
N PRO A 58 17.15 -6.21 -23.11
CA PRO A 58 16.00 -5.46 -23.59
C PRO A 58 15.59 -4.39 -22.56
N PRO A 59 15.15 -3.20 -23.02
CA PRO A 59 14.70 -2.13 -22.13
C PRO A 59 13.48 -2.60 -21.32
N LEU A 60 13.43 -2.21 -20.04
CA LEU A 60 12.31 -2.50 -19.15
C LEU A 60 11.04 -1.88 -19.72
N GLU A 61 10.01 -2.71 -19.94
CA GLU A 61 8.65 -2.24 -20.07
C GLU A 61 8.26 -1.63 -18.72
N ASP A 62 8.06 -0.32 -18.69
CA ASP A 62 7.60 0.38 -17.51
C ASP A 62 6.18 -0.12 -17.18
N VAL A 63 6.07 -1.02 -16.20
CA VAL A 63 4.81 -1.50 -15.57
C VAL A 63 3.81 -0.38 -15.18
N ARG A 64 4.24 0.88 -15.26
CA ARG A 64 3.43 2.09 -15.07
C ARG A 64 2.43 2.34 -16.19
N ASP A 65 2.59 1.77 -17.38
CA ASP A 65 1.67 1.99 -18.50
C ASP A 65 0.55 0.94 -18.59
N GLU A 66 0.74 -0.26 -18.01
CA GLU A 66 -0.26 -1.35 -18.07
C GLU A 66 -1.34 -1.25 -16.99
N GLU A 67 -1.00 -0.81 -15.76
CA GLU A 67 -1.99 -0.58 -14.70
C GLU A 67 -3.00 0.52 -15.09
N VAL A 68 -2.58 1.53 -15.86
CA VAL A 68 -3.44 2.65 -16.29
C VAL A 68 -4.39 2.22 -17.41
N ALA A 69 -4.05 1.19 -18.18
CA ALA A 69 -4.89 0.66 -19.27
C ALA A 69 -5.98 -0.30 -18.75
N ALA A 70 -5.68 -1.09 -17.71
CA ALA A 70 -6.63 -2.05 -17.13
C ALA A 70 -7.81 -1.36 -16.38
N ASP A 71 -7.56 -0.18 -15.79
CA ASP A 71 -8.60 0.59 -15.08
C ASP A 71 -9.64 1.24 -16.03
N ASP A 72 -9.29 1.46 -17.30
CA ASP A 72 -10.17 2.12 -18.28
C ASP A 72 -11.17 1.11 -18.92
N GLU A 73 -10.81 -0.18 -19.02
CA GLU A 73 -11.65 -1.19 -19.68
C GLU A 73 -12.84 -1.63 -18.79
N HIS A 74 -12.65 -1.75 -17.47
CA HIS A 74 -13.74 -2.10 -16.55
C HIS A 74 -14.81 -1.00 -16.36
N THR A 75 -14.55 0.22 -16.83
CA THR A 75 -15.47 1.36 -16.68
C THR A 75 -16.45 1.50 -17.86
N ALA A 76 -16.18 0.82 -18.99
CA ALA A 76 -17.01 0.87 -20.19
C ALA A 76 -18.27 -0.02 -20.10
N ASP A 77 -18.18 -1.16 -19.41
CA ASP A 77 -19.20 -2.20 -19.41
C ASP A 77 -20.40 -1.87 -18.51
N ASN A 78 -20.15 -1.09 -17.45
CA ASN A 78 -21.17 -0.69 -16.47
C ASN A 78 -22.11 0.44 -16.97
N GLN A 79 -21.91 0.94 -18.19
CA GLN A 79 -22.69 2.04 -18.75
C GLN A 79 -23.94 1.60 -19.54
N ARG A 80 -24.07 0.31 -19.86
CA ARG A 80 -25.21 -0.20 -20.65
C ARG A 80 -26.43 -0.61 -19.81
N THR A 81 -26.29 -0.71 -18.50
CA THR A 81 -27.37 -1.16 -17.59
C THR A 81 -27.85 -0.10 -16.59
N ALA A 82 -27.25 1.11 -16.61
CA ALA A 82 -27.67 2.20 -15.75
C ALA A 82 -28.89 2.94 -16.34
N GLY A 83 -30.08 2.56 -15.88
CA GLY A 83 -31.29 3.38 -16.02
C GLY A 83 -31.10 4.79 -15.44
N PRO A 84 -32.01 5.74 -15.72
CA PRO A 84 -31.78 7.18 -15.57
C PRO A 84 -31.90 7.60 -14.10
N ARG A 85 -30.90 7.28 -13.28
CA ARG A 85 -30.77 7.78 -11.90
C ARG A 85 -29.31 7.93 -11.52
N SER A 86 -28.70 9.02 -11.99
CA SER A 86 -27.49 9.54 -11.34
C SER A 86 -27.45 11.06 -11.48
N ASP A 87 -28.25 11.73 -10.67
CA ASP A 87 -28.05 13.15 -10.33
C ASP A 87 -26.82 13.24 -9.41
N LYS A 88 -25.62 13.06 -9.96
CA LYS A 88 -24.38 13.51 -9.33
C LYS A 88 -24.18 14.99 -9.71
N PRO A 89 -24.21 15.94 -8.76
CA PRO A 89 -23.97 17.35 -9.05
C PRO A 89 -22.48 17.53 -9.33
N GLY A 90 -22.06 17.36 -10.57
CA GLY A 90 -20.67 17.53 -10.99
C GLY A 90 -20.22 16.69 -12.19
N ALA A 91 -20.99 15.68 -12.60
CA ALA A 91 -20.72 14.98 -13.86
C ALA A 91 -21.17 15.87 -15.03
N ALA A 92 -20.22 16.44 -15.77
CA ALA A 92 -20.49 17.23 -16.97
C ALA A 92 -21.45 16.46 -17.88
N ARG A 93 -22.64 17.03 -18.13
CA ARG A 93 -23.69 16.36 -18.91
C ARG A 93 -23.18 16.13 -20.32
N ARG A 94 -23.31 14.89 -20.82
CA ARG A 94 -22.98 14.55 -22.21
C ARG A 94 -23.71 15.52 -23.16
N LYS A 95 -22.95 16.17 -24.06
CA LYS A 95 -23.50 17.14 -25.01
C LYS A 95 -24.41 16.40 -26.00
N ARG A 96 -25.57 16.96 -26.31
CA ARG A 96 -26.56 16.38 -27.25
C ARG A 96 -26.27 16.87 -28.67
N LYS A 97 -26.65 16.09 -29.68
CA LYS A 97 -26.63 16.48 -31.11
C LYS A 97 -27.59 17.65 -31.33
N ARG A 98 -27.19 18.65 -32.12
CA ARG A 98 -28.12 19.71 -32.55
C ARG A 98 -28.96 19.22 -33.72
N HIS A 99 -30.12 19.84 -33.94
CA HIS A 99 -31.01 19.47 -35.04
C HIS A 99 -30.34 19.82 -36.38
N GLY A 100 -30.09 18.81 -37.22
CA GLY A 100 -29.44 18.97 -38.54
C GLY A 100 -27.90 18.87 -38.54
N GLU A 101 -27.27 18.44 -37.44
CA GLU A 101 -25.84 18.07 -37.43
C GLU A 101 -25.68 16.59 -37.85
N ASP A 102 -24.78 16.31 -38.80
CA ASP A 102 -24.33 14.95 -39.11
C ASP A 102 -23.43 14.39 -37.98
N ASP A 103 -23.27 13.07 -37.92
CA ASP A 103 -22.49 12.41 -36.86
C ASP A 103 -21.02 12.88 -36.82
N THR A 104 -20.44 13.15 -38.00
CA THR A 104 -19.09 13.71 -38.14
C THR A 104 -19.00 15.14 -37.63
N ASP A 105 -20.02 15.96 -37.89
CA ASP A 105 -20.06 17.36 -37.48
C ASP A 105 -20.23 17.49 -35.96
N PHE A 106 -21.02 16.59 -35.38
CA PHE A 106 -21.16 16.48 -33.93
C PHE A 106 -19.84 16.12 -33.24
N GLU A 107 -19.11 15.14 -33.78
CA GLU A 107 -17.79 14.74 -33.27
C GLU A 107 -16.75 15.86 -33.43
N LEU A 108 -16.72 16.53 -34.59
CA LEU A 108 -15.81 17.65 -34.85
C LEU A 108 -16.05 18.82 -33.88
N ARG A 109 -17.33 19.13 -33.58
CA ARG A 109 -17.69 20.15 -32.59
C ARG A 109 -17.22 19.75 -31.19
N LEU A 110 -17.45 18.51 -30.78
CA LEU A 110 -17.03 18.03 -29.47
C LEU A 110 -15.50 18.03 -29.32
N ALA A 111 -14.78 17.62 -30.37
CA ALA A 111 -13.31 17.65 -30.42
C ALA A 111 -12.77 19.08 -30.33
N ARG A 112 -13.39 20.03 -31.05
CA ARG A 112 -13.01 21.45 -30.99
C ARG A 112 -13.24 22.04 -29.60
N GLU A 113 -14.38 21.79 -28.99
CA GLU A 113 -14.68 22.26 -27.63
C GLU A 113 -13.69 21.68 -26.60
N ARG A 114 -13.30 20.40 -26.71
CA ARG A 114 -12.26 19.79 -25.86
C ARG A 114 -10.90 20.45 -26.05
N ASN A 115 -10.51 20.73 -27.30
CA ASN A 115 -9.27 21.44 -27.59
C ASN A 115 -9.29 22.89 -27.08
N ASP A 116 -10.44 23.57 -27.16
CA ASP A 116 -10.61 24.92 -26.61
C ASP A 116 -10.53 24.92 -25.08
N GLU A 117 -11.12 23.92 -24.41
CA GLU A 117 -11.00 23.71 -22.96
C GLU A 117 -9.53 23.48 -22.57
N LEU A 118 -8.81 22.61 -23.27
CA LEU A 118 -7.36 22.38 -23.06
C LEU A 118 -6.54 23.65 -23.32
N ALA A 119 -6.88 24.42 -24.36
CA ALA A 119 -6.20 25.68 -24.65
C ALA A 119 -6.47 26.74 -23.57
N GLN A 120 -7.67 26.76 -22.99
CA GLN A 120 -8.02 27.64 -21.88
C GLN A 120 -7.27 27.27 -20.61
N THR A 121 -7.21 25.98 -20.24
CA THR A 121 -6.43 25.53 -19.08
C THR A 121 -4.94 25.83 -19.26
N CYS A 122 -4.37 25.59 -20.44
CA CYS A 122 -2.99 25.98 -20.74
C CYS A 122 -2.77 27.50 -20.67
N LYS A 123 -3.75 28.32 -21.08
CA LYS A 123 -3.68 29.79 -20.94
C LYS A 123 -3.77 30.23 -19.48
N GLU A 124 -4.59 29.58 -18.67
CA GLU A 124 -4.70 29.84 -17.23
C GLU A 124 -3.41 29.50 -16.49
N LEU A 125 -2.79 28.36 -16.82
CA LEU A 125 -1.47 27.97 -16.30
C LEU A 125 -0.35 28.90 -16.77
N ARG A 126 -0.50 29.53 -17.95
CA ARG A 126 0.44 30.53 -18.47
C ARG A 126 0.20 31.94 -17.95
N ARG A 127 -0.84 32.20 -17.15
CA ARG A 127 -0.95 33.48 -16.44
C ARG A 127 0.16 33.52 -15.40
N PRO A 128 1.04 34.53 -15.39
CA PRO A 128 2.08 34.64 -14.38
C PRO A 128 1.40 34.81 -13.00
N ALA A 129 1.44 33.76 -12.19
CA ALA A 129 0.72 33.70 -10.91
C ALA A 129 1.35 34.55 -9.79
N SER A 130 2.44 35.28 -10.06
CA SER A 130 3.13 36.06 -9.03
C SER A 130 3.85 37.28 -9.60
N SER A 131 3.67 38.42 -8.93
CA SER A 131 4.47 39.64 -9.09
C SER A 131 5.72 39.60 -8.19
N ALA A 132 6.30 38.41 -8.01
CA ALA A 132 7.50 38.23 -7.18
C ALA A 132 8.75 38.42 -8.05
N PRO A 133 9.78 39.14 -7.57
CA PRO A 133 11.03 39.29 -8.29
C PRO A 133 11.69 37.90 -8.47
N ILE A 134 12.13 37.61 -9.70
CA ILE A 134 12.80 36.36 -10.11
C ILE A 134 14.09 36.10 -9.31
N VAL A 135 14.65 37.14 -8.71
CA VAL A 135 15.90 37.12 -7.97
C VAL A 135 15.62 37.40 -6.50
N ASP A 136 16.10 36.50 -5.63
CA ASP A 136 16.03 36.65 -4.19
C ASP A 136 16.86 37.85 -3.72
N ARG A 137 16.59 38.33 -2.50
CA ARG A 137 17.38 39.43 -1.90
C ARG A 137 18.87 39.10 -1.72
N ALA A 138 19.23 37.82 -1.79
CA ALA A 138 20.61 37.32 -1.78
C ALA A 138 21.25 37.23 -3.18
N GLY A 139 20.53 37.55 -4.26
CA GLY A 139 21.03 37.51 -5.63
C GLY A 139 20.89 36.16 -6.34
N HIS A 140 20.17 35.19 -5.76
CA HIS A 140 19.93 33.88 -6.37
C HIS A 140 18.65 33.89 -7.22
N ILE A 141 18.67 33.19 -8.36
CA ILE A 141 17.51 33.09 -9.26
C ILE A 141 16.58 31.98 -8.73
N SER A 142 15.44 32.38 -8.18
CA SER A 142 14.43 31.45 -7.66
C SER A 142 13.27 31.36 -8.64
N LEU A 143 13.31 30.34 -9.51
CA LEU A 143 12.27 30.07 -10.52
C LEU A 143 10.92 29.67 -9.88
N PHE A 144 10.97 29.12 -8.67
CA PHE A 144 9.82 28.74 -7.86
C PHE A 144 9.77 29.72 -6.69
N GLY A 145 9.30 30.94 -6.96
CA GLY A 145 9.47 32.09 -6.07
C GLY A 145 9.16 31.76 -4.60
N ASP A 146 10.17 31.87 -3.74
CA ASP A 146 10.15 31.70 -2.27
C ASP A 146 9.01 30.83 -1.68
N GLU A 147 8.74 29.68 -2.30
CA GLU A 147 7.70 28.76 -1.82
C GLU A 147 8.05 28.22 -0.44
N ARG A 148 9.36 28.14 -0.13
CA ARG A 148 9.89 27.78 1.18
C ARG A 148 9.39 28.72 2.28
N SER A 149 9.29 30.03 2.01
CA SER A 149 8.79 31.01 2.98
C SER A 149 7.28 30.89 3.21
N ARG A 150 6.53 30.40 2.21
CA ARG A 150 5.07 30.22 2.27
C ARG A 150 4.66 28.85 2.81
N SER A 151 5.53 27.85 2.67
CA SER A 151 5.32 26.47 3.12
C SER A 151 5.85 26.20 4.53
N HIS A 152 6.33 27.21 5.26
CA HIS A 152 6.51 27.13 6.71
C HIS A 152 5.16 27.16 7.43
N ALA A 153 4.23 26.30 7.02
CA ALA A 153 3.20 25.79 7.91
C ALA A 153 3.95 24.90 8.91
N GLU A 154 4.08 25.42 10.13
CA GLU A 154 4.61 24.79 11.34
C GLU A 154 4.70 23.27 11.23
N LYS A 155 5.90 22.78 10.93
CA LYS A 155 6.18 21.34 10.97
C LYS A 155 5.97 20.89 12.40
N ASN A 156 4.95 20.07 12.62
CA ASN A 156 4.76 19.46 13.93
C ASN A 156 5.93 18.52 14.19
N GLU A 157 6.89 18.96 15.02
CA GLU A 157 8.12 18.23 15.33
C GLU A 157 7.83 16.82 15.88
N GLU A 158 6.67 16.62 16.49
CA GLU A 158 6.21 15.31 16.97
C GLU A 158 5.89 14.36 15.81
N ALA A 159 5.30 14.87 14.72
CA ALA A 159 4.94 14.07 13.56
C ALA A 159 6.15 13.62 12.74
N GLU A 160 7.23 14.41 12.69
CA GLU A 160 8.47 14.00 12.02
C GLU A 160 9.21 12.93 12.84
N LYS A 161 9.29 13.08 14.16
CA LYS A 161 9.89 12.08 15.06
C LYS A 161 9.16 10.73 14.99
N ASP A 162 7.83 10.74 14.91
CA ASP A 162 7.06 9.49 14.81
C ASP A 162 7.16 8.84 13.44
N LYS A 163 7.27 9.62 12.35
CA LYS A 163 7.57 9.07 11.01
C LYS A 163 8.96 8.45 10.97
N GLU A 164 9.95 9.08 11.61
CA GLU A 164 11.31 8.57 11.64
C GLU A 164 11.42 7.28 12.48
N LYS A 165 10.73 7.20 13.63
CA LYS A 165 10.62 5.96 14.41
C LYS A 165 9.99 4.84 13.59
N LYS A 166 8.86 5.09 12.93
CA LYS A 166 8.19 4.10 12.08
C LYS A 166 9.07 3.64 10.91
N ARG A 167 9.78 4.57 10.27
CA ARG A 167 10.74 4.26 9.20
C ARG A 167 11.84 3.37 9.74
N ARG A 168 12.40 3.70 10.91
CA ARG A 168 13.44 2.90 11.57
C ARG A 168 12.94 1.51 11.97
N GLU A 169 11.75 1.41 12.56
CA GLU A 169 11.12 0.13 12.90
C GLU A 169 10.90 -0.75 11.65
N TYR A 170 10.47 -0.14 10.54
CA TYR A 170 10.30 -0.83 9.26
C TYR A 170 11.65 -1.28 8.68
N GLU A 171 12.65 -0.40 8.66
CA GLU A 171 14.01 -0.76 8.27
C GLU A 171 14.58 -1.87 9.15
N ASP A 172 14.31 -1.84 10.45
CA ASP A 172 14.76 -2.87 11.40
C ASP A 172 14.01 -4.20 11.19
N GLN A 173 12.75 -4.16 10.73
CA GLN A 173 11.97 -5.36 10.38
C GLN A 173 12.46 -6.03 9.10
N TYR A 174 12.92 -5.25 8.12
CA TYR A 174 13.34 -5.77 6.81
C TYR A 174 14.86 -5.92 6.66
N THR A 175 15.66 -5.23 7.48
CA THR A 175 17.12 -5.28 7.43
C THR A 175 17.70 -5.81 8.73
N MET A 176 18.39 -6.95 8.65
CA MET A 176 19.06 -7.58 9.80
C MET A 176 20.36 -6.84 10.13
N ARG A 177 20.27 -5.65 10.72
CA ARG A 177 21.45 -4.90 11.22
C ARG A 177 21.94 -5.50 12.54
N PHE A 178 23.19 -5.93 12.60
CA PHE A 178 23.82 -6.49 13.80
C PHE A 178 23.75 -5.57 15.04
N SER A 179 23.65 -4.26 14.83
CA SER A 179 23.47 -3.25 15.88
C SER A 179 22.15 -3.41 16.64
N ASN A 180 21.10 -3.88 15.97
CA ASN A 180 19.76 -4.03 16.54
C ASN A 180 19.54 -5.41 17.19
N ALA A 181 20.34 -6.40 16.81
CA ALA A 181 20.29 -7.75 17.38
C ALA A 181 20.85 -7.85 18.80
N ALA A 182 21.52 -6.80 19.30
CA ALA A 182 22.20 -6.78 20.59
C ALA A 182 21.27 -6.68 21.82
N GLY A 183 19.94 -6.66 21.62
CA GLY A 183 18.95 -6.58 22.69
C GLY A 183 19.02 -5.28 23.52
N ARG A 184 18.23 -5.23 24.60
CA ARG A 184 18.05 -4.06 25.50
C ARG A 184 19.37 -3.51 26.08
N SER A 185 20.39 -4.35 26.16
CA SER A 185 21.69 -4.04 26.76
C SER A 185 22.72 -3.48 25.76
N GLY A 186 22.45 -3.56 24.45
CA GLY A 186 23.42 -3.22 23.40
C GLY A 186 24.73 -4.03 23.49
N LEU A 187 25.61 -3.84 22.51
CA LEU A 187 26.96 -4.44 22.48
C LEU A 187 27.87 -3.96 23.63
N SER A 188 27.37 -3.08 24.51
CA SER A 188 28.16 -2.40 25.55
C SER A 188 28.41 -3.27 26.79
N SER A 189 27.57 -4.27 27.06
CA SER A 189 27.76 -5.18 28.19
C SER A 189 27.69 -6.62 27.71
N PRO A 190 28.83 -7.32 27.66
CA PRO A 190 28.87 -8.73 27.33
C PRO A 190 28.09 -9.57 28.35
N TRP A 191 27.44 -10.65 27.91
CA TRP A 191 26.58 -11.49 28.76
C TRP A 191 27.27 -12.09 30.00
N TYR A 192 28.60 -12.13 30.01
CA TYR A 192 29.43 -12.57 31.14
C TYR A 192 29.79 -11.46 32.16
N SER A 193 29.49 -10.18 31.90
CA SER A 193 29.75 -9.08 32.85
C SER A 193 28.56 -8.76 33.76
N GLN A 194 27.44 -9.48 33.62
CA GLN A 194 26.28 -9.34 34.50
C GLN A 194 26.52 -10.11 35.80
N LEU A 195 27.19 -9.46 36.76
CA LEU A 195 27.47 -10.02 38.10
C LEU A 195 26.20 -10.10 39.00
N ASP A 196 25.00 -10.06 38.41
CA ASP A 196 23.75 -10.16 39.15
C ASP A 196 22.70 -10.96 38.37
N MET A 197 22.96 -12.26 38.22
CA MET A 197 22.02 -13.25 37.67
C MET A 197 20.69 -13.34 38.45
N ALA A 198 20.60 -12.73 39.64
CA ALA A 198 19.39 -12.65 40.43
C ALA A 198 18.37 -11.63 39.88
N ALA A 199 18.82 -10.54 39.24
CA ALA A 199 17.95 -9.54 38.63
C ALA A 199 17.45 -9.98 37.24
N ALA A 200 18.31 -10.63 36.45
CA ALA A 200 17.95 -11.12 35.11
C ALA A 200 16.89 -12.24 35.13
N ALA A 201 16.86 -13.07 36.18
CA ALA A 201 15.85 -14.11 36.36
C ALA A 201 14.46 -13.54 36.76
N ALA A 202 14.41 -12.35 37.35
CA ALA A 202 13.17 -11.65 37.68
C ALA A 202 12.52 -10.95 36.47
N GLU A 203 13.26 -10.76 35.38
CA GLU A 203 12.84 -10.03 34.17
C GLU A 203 12.63 -10.94 32.93
N ALA A 204 12.56 -12.26 33.09
CA ALA A 204 12.15 -13.12 32.00
C ALA A 204 10.74 -12.74 31.51
N PRO A 205 10.45 -12.79 30.19
CA PRO A 205 9.16 -12.37 29.65
C PRO A 205 8.02 -13.17 30.31
N SER A 206 7.24 -12.47 31.14
CA SER A 206 6.11 -12.98 31.92
C SER A 206 4.91 -13.38 31.07
N LYS A 207 4.93 -13.00 29.79
CA LYS A 207 3.82 -13.16 28.84
C LYS A 207 3.83 -14.54 28.20
N ASN A 208 2.66 -15.15 28.08
CA ASN A 208 2.48 -16.38 27.31
C ASN A 208 2.62 -16.12 25.80
N VAL A 209 2.54 -17.16 24.97
CA VAL A 209 2.60 -17.08 23.49
C VAL A 209 1.61 -16.05 22.91
N TRP A 210 0.53 -15.76 23.63
CA TRP A 210 -0.51 -14.79 23.25
C TRP A 210 -0.38 -13.40 23.91
N GLY A 211 0.69 -13.11 24.65
CA GLY A 211 0.90 -11.78 25.24
C GLY A 211 0.22 -11.53 26.59
N ASP A 212 -0.63 -12.45 27.05
CA ASP A 212 -1.31 -12.32 28.35
C ASP A 212 -0.41 -12.73 29.53
N GLU A 213 -0.47 -11.96 30.61
CA GLU A 213 0.20 -12.30 31.87
C GLU A 213 -0.66 -13.22 32.73
N ASP A 214 -0.14 -14.41 33.06
CA ASP A 214 -0.78 -15.34 33.99
C ASP A 214 -0.80 -14.76 35.43
N PRO A 215 -1.96 -14.38 36.01
CA PRO A 215 -2.01 -13.72 37.31
C PRO A 215 -1.56 -14.61 38.48
N ARG A 216 -1.66 -15.94 38.32
CA ARG A 216 -1.28 -16.93 39.35
C ARG A 216 0.13 -17.50 39.15
N ARG A 217 0.86 -17.11 38.12
CA ARG A 217 2.21 -17.62 37.85
C ARG A 217 3.21 -17.26 38.95
N ARG A 218 3.18 -16.00 39.43
CA ARG A 218 4.01 -15.54 40.55
C ARG A 218 3.78 -16.34 41.82
N GLN A 219 2.53 -16.70 42.10
CA GLN A 219 2.18 -17.53 43.27
C GLN A 219 2.77 -18.96 43.14
N ARG A 220 2.72 -19.56 41.94
CA ARG A 220 3.31 -20.89 41.68
C ARG A 220 4.84 -20.86 41.79
N GLU A 221 5.50 -19.82 41.30
CA GLU A 221 6.95 -19.66 41.39
C GLU A 221 7.40 -19.43 42.84
N ALA A 222 6.67 -18.63 43.63
CA ALA A 222 6.91 -18.47 45.06
C ALA A 222 6.76 -19.81 45.81
N GLN A 223 5.75 -20.61 45.48
CA GLN A 223 5.56 -21.95 46.06
C GLN A 223 6.70 -22.91 45.67
N ARG A 224 7.20 -22.86 44.43
CA ARG A 224 8.36 -23.66 43.99
C ARG A 224 9.64 -23.27 44.73
N LEU A 225 9.89 -21.97 44.90
CA LEU A 225 11.04 -21.47 45.66
C LEU A 225 10.96 -21.87 47.14
N ALA A 226 9.77 -21.78 47.75
CA ALA A 226 9.54 -22.22 49.11
C ALA A 226 9.75 -23.74 49.25
N ALA A 227 9.23 -24.54 48.31
CA ALA A 227 9.42 -25.98 48.28
C ALA A 227 10.89 -26.38 48.09
N ALA A 228 11.61 -25.71 47.17
CA ALA A 228 13.02 -25.95 46.91
C ALA A 228 13.93 -25.55 48.09
N ARG A 229 13.54 -24.54 48.88
CA ARG A 229 14.21 -24.22 50.16
C ARG A 229 13.94 -25.26 51.23
N ARG A 230 12.75 -25.86 51.25
CA ARG A 230 12.35 -26.86 52.26
C ARG A 230 13.03 -28.22 52.08
N THR A 231 13.50 -28.53 50.88
CA THR A 231 14.23 -29.78 50.56
C THR A 231 15.74 -29.69 50.77
N ARG A 232 16.26 -28.55 51.26
CA ARG A 232 17.70 -28.27 51.43
C ARG A 232 18.13 -28.12 52.90
N GLY A 233 17.29 -28.47 53.85
CA GLY A 233 17.63 -28.61 55.28
C GLY A 233 17.42 -30.04 55.73
#